data_AF-A0A813E1Z2-F1
#
_entry.id   AF-A0A813E1Z2-F1
#
_cell.length_a   1.000
_cell.length_b   1.000
_cell.length_c   1.000
_cell.angle_alpha   90.00
_cell.angle_beta   90.00
_cell.angle_gamma   90.00
#
_symmetry.space_group_name_H-M   'P 1'
#
loop_
_entity.id
_entity.type
_entity.pdbx_description
1 polymer ?
#
loop_
_entity_poly.entity_id
_entity_poly.type
_entity_poly.pdbx_seq_one_letter_code
_entity_poly.pdbx_strand_id
1 'polypeptide(L)'
;DTLNELLERMATSPDCSLERVLGYFRDTAEHASRSELIELLCVERVSCLSVRAKVALLHTLMVMRLSSCSGAEVGVQRLLLSAEGDDLSDLKSMQDGSGDIHSMHKLIWQDVVHDETRSLVLNHFLSEGTAQVAHRALLGSNHFRTLIQQGLVRNCIPEHLSFLQDSFANRLPGGARSGPSYDGQCGHS
;
A
#
# COMPACT_ATOMS: atom_id res chain seq x y z
N ASP A 1 -8.51 -12.20 -1.12
CA ASP A 1 -8.63 -12.11 0.35
C ASP A 1 -7.87 -13.17 1.15
N THR A 2 -7.88 -14.45 0.76
CA THR A 2 -7.19 -15.53 1.53
C THR A 2 -5.69 -15.31 1.76
N LEU A 3 -4.98 -14.70 0.79
CA LEU A 3 -3.55 -14.39 0.93
C LEU A 3 -3.27 -13.32 2.00
N ASN A 4 -4.08 -12.26 2.05
CA ASN A 4 -3.92 -11.20 3.04
C ASN A 4 -4.16 -11.72 4.45
N GLU A 5 -5.22 -12.50 4.63
CA GLU A 5 -5.52 -13.13 5.92
C GLU A 5 -4.39 -14.05 6.38
N LEU A 6 -3.80 -14.83 5.47
CA LEU A 6 -2.67 -15.68 5.78
C LEU A 6 -1.45 -14.86 6.24
N LEU A 7 -1.06 -13.84 5.47
CA LEU A 7 0.09 -12.99 5.80
C LEU A 7 -0.10 -12.26 7.13
N GLU A 8 -1.29 -11.73 7.39
CA GLU A 8 -1.63 -11.04 8.64
C GLU A 8 -1.63 -11.99 9.84
N ARG A 9 -2.14 -13.23 9.68
CA ARG A 9 -2.06 -14.27 10.72
C ARG A 9 -0.63 -14.70 10.99
N MET A 10 0.20 -14.84 9.94
CA MET A 10 1.61 -15.21 10.10
C MET A 10 2.43 -14.09 10.76
N ALA A 11 2.07 -12.82 10.54
CA ALA A 11 2.72 -11.68 11.20
C ALA A 11 2.45 -11.63 12.71
N THR A 12 1.31 -12.17 13.15
CA THR A 12 0.86 -12.13 14.56
C THR A 12 1.07 -13.45 15.29
N SER A 13 1.37 -14.54 14.57
CA SER A 13 1.57 -15.86 15.15
C SER A 13 2.99 -16.05 15.69
N PRO A 14 3.16 -16.48 16.96
CA PRO A 14 4.48 -16.79 17.52
C PRO A 14 5.07 -18.12 17.01
N ASP A 15 4.22 -19.03 16.55
CA ASP A 15 4.62 -20.38 16.13
C ASP A 15 4.95 -20.45 14.64
N CYS A 16 4.19 -19.71 13.82
CA CYS A 16 4.31 -19.69 12.37
C CYS A 16 4.53 -18.26 11.85
N SER A 17 5.72 -17.71 12.13
CA SER A 17 6.10 -16.38 11.65
C SER A 17 6.54 -16.41 10.19
N LEU A 18 6.25 -15.32 9.47
CA LEU A 18 6.67 -15.16 8.08
C LEU A 18 8.20 -15.22 7.93
N GLU A 19 8.93 -14.70 8.90
CA GLU A 19 10.38 -14.83 9.00
C GLU A 19 10.84 -16.29 9.00
N ARG A 20 10.19 -17.15 9.82
CA ARG A 20 10.54 -18.58 9.90
C ARG A 20 10.25 -19.30 8.59
N VAL A 21 9.12 -18.98 7.96
CA VAL A 21 8.75 -19.60 6.68
C VAL A 21 9.73 -19.19 5.59
N LEU A 22 10.03 -17.90 5.45
CA LEU A 22 11.03 -17.43 4.49
C LEU A 22 12.44 -17.94 4.81
N GLY A 23 12.79 -18.10 6.08
CA GLY A 23 14.06 -18.66 6.54
C GLY A 23 14.20 -20.17 6.33
N TYR A 24 13.06 -20.89 6.19
CA TYR A 24 13.05 -22.30 5.82
C TYR A 24 13.45 -22.51 4.36
N PHE A 25 13.01 -21.62 3.46
CA PHE A 25 13.45 -21.62 2.07
C PHE A 25 14.89 -21.10 1.99
N ARG A 26 15.75 -21.83 1.29
CA ARG A 26 17.14 -21.44 1.05
C ARG A 26 17.41 -21.43 -0.43
N ASP A 27 18.08 -20.39 -0.88
CA ASP A 27 18.58 -20.33 -2.23
C ASP A 27 19.78 -21.30 -2.36
N THR A 28 19.76 -22.07 -3.42
CA THR A 28 20.83 -23.00 -3.83
C THR A 28 21.41 -22.53 -5.15
N ALA A 29 22.49 -23.16 -5.62
CA ALA A 29 23.06 -22.82 -6.93
C ALA A 29 22.09 -23.09 -8.10
N GLU A 30 21.13 -24.00 -7.93
CA GLU A 30 20.20 -24.45 -8.97
C GLU A 30 18.81 -23.82 -8.84
N HIS A 31 18.40 -23.45 -7.62
CA HIS A 31 17.06 -22.94 -7.33
C HIS A 31 17.11 -21.76 -6.35
N ALA A 32 16.49 -20.63 -6.72
CA ALA A 32 16.43 -19.42 -5.92
C ALA A 32 15.09 -19.30 -5.17
N SER A 33 14.65 -20.40 -4.53
CA SER A 33 13.27 -20.55 -4.04
C SER A 33 12.83 -19.49 -3.03
N ARG A 34 13.75 -18.95 -2.21
CA ARG A 34 13.41 -17.87 -1.28
C ARG A 34 13.27 -16.55 -2.03
N SER A 35 14.16 -16.30 -2.99
CA SER A 35 14.09 -15.11 -3.85
C SER A 35 12.82 -15.13 -4.71
N GLU A 36 12.47 -16.26 -5.31
CA GLU A 36 11.25 -16.48 -6.09
C GLU A 36 9.99 -16.24 -5.24
N LEU A 37 9.97 -16.72 -3.99
CA LEU A 37 8.85 -16.48 -3.08
C LEU A 37 8.71 -15.00 -2.71
N ILE A 38 9.83 -14.31 -2.47
CA ILE A 38 9.82 -12.86 -2.20
C ILE A 38 9.35 -12.09 -3.43
N GLU A 39 9.81 -12.46 -4.63
CA GLU A 39 9.40 -11.85 -5.89
C GLU A 39 7.89 -12.04 -6.13
N LEU A 40 7.38 -13.26 -5.96
CA LEU A 40 5.96 -13.56 -6.06
C LEU A 40 5.14 -12.68 -5.10
N LEU A 41 5.51 -12.63 -3.83
CA LEU A 41 4.74 -11.91 -2.81
C LEU A 41 4.85 -10.38 -2.95
N CYS A 42 6.06 -9.86 -3.13
CA CYS A 42 6.36 -8.43 -3.02
C CYS A 42 6.33 -7.70 -4.37
N VAL A 43 6.39 -8.41 -5.49
CA VAL A 43 6.42 -7.83 -6.84
C VAL A 43 5.18 -8.23 -7.62
N GLU A 44 4.96 -9.53 -7.82
CA GLU A 44 3.87 -10.01 -8.70
C GLU A 44 2.49 -9.82 -8.07
N ARG A 45 2.37 -10.10 -6.77
CA ARG A 45 1.08 -10.09 -6.05
C ARG A 45 0.83 -8.78 -5.30
N VAL A 46 1.73 -7.80 -5.43
CA VAL A 46 1.72 -6.56 -4.63
C VAL A 46 0.41 -5.77 -4.72
N SER A 47 -0.22 -5.77 -5.90
CA SER A 47 -1.49 -5.07 -6.16
C SER A 47 -2.68 -5.72 -5.46
N CYS A 48 -2.57 -6.99 -5.05
CA CYS A 48 -3.60 -7.72 -4.32
C CYS A 48 -3.41 -7.66 -2.80
N LEU A 49 -2.34 -7.01 -2.32
CA LEU A 49 -2.01 -6.98 -0.90
C LEU A 49 -2.73 -5.86 -0.16
N SER A 50 -3.27 -6.18 1.01
CA SER A 50 -3.75 -5.19 1.97
C SER A 50 -2.56 -4.38 2.52
N VAL A 51 -2.83 -3.17 3.02
CA VAL A 51 -1.80 -2.34 3.67
C VAL A 51 -1.12 -3.10 4.82
N ARG A 52 -1.89 -3.85 5.61
CA ARG A 52 -1.37 -4.69 6.71
C ARG A 52 -0.46 -5.81 6.22
N ALA A 53 -0.84 -6.49 5.14
CA ALA A 53 0.00 -7.53 4.55
C ALA A 53 1.32 -6.93 4.00
N LYS A 54 1.27 -5.73 3.41
CA LYS A 54 2.48 -5.00 2.97
C LYS A 54 3.40 -4.67 4.16
N VAL A 55 2.85 -4.18 5.26
CA VAL A 55 3.60 -3.91 6.50
C VAL A 55 4.24 -5.18 7.07
N ALA A 56 3.50 -6.29 7.12
CA ALA A 56 4.04 -7.57 7.57
C ALA A 56 5.24 -8.05 6.74
N LEU A 57 5.14 -7.91 5.42
CA LEU A 57 6.24 -8.25 4.50
C LEU A 57 7.44 -7.30 4.70
N LEU A 58 7.22 -5.99 4.75
CA LEU A 58 8.28 -5.01 4.98
C LEU A 58 9.04 -5.30 6.28
N HIS A 59 8.31 -5.50 7.38
CA HIS A 59 8.87 -5.84 8.67
C HIS A 59 9.72 -7.12 8.59
N THR A 60 9.19 -8.18 7.97
CA THR A 60 9.89 -9.45 7.81
C THR A 60 11.18 -9.29 7.01
N LEU A 61 11.15 -8.54 5.90
CA LEU A 61 12.34 -8.27 5.08
C LEU A 61 13.40 -7.48 5.86
N MET A 62 12.99 -6.55 6.71
CA MET A 62 13.91 -5.80 7.59
C MET A 62 14.55 -6.68 8.66
N VAL A 63 13.79 -7.59 9.26
CA VAL A 63 14.30 -8.56 10.26
C VAL A 63 15.32 -9.50 9.62
N MET A 64 14.99 -10.06 8.45
CA MET A 64 15.88 -10.95 7.70
C MET A 64 17.11 -10.24 7.11
N ARG A 65 17.10 -8.90 7.08
CA ARG A 65 18.06 -8.02 6.40
C ARG A 65 17.98 -8.14 4.88
N LEU A 66 17.85 -7.01 4.19
CA LEU A 66 17.71 -6.96 2.73
C LEU A 66 18.92 -7.57 1.99
N SER A 67 20.12 -7.46 2.56
CA SER A 67 21.34 -8.05 1.98
C SER A 67 21.35 -9.59 1.97
N SER A 68 20.44 -10.24 2.71
CA SER A 68 20.43 -11.70 2.84
C SER A 68 19.76 -12.42 1.66
N CYS A 69 19.01 -11.69 0.82
CA CYS A 69 18.24 -12.26 -0.27
C CYS A 69 18.27 -11.34 -1.49
N SER A 70 18.62 -11.91 -2.65
CA SER A 70 18.44 -11.23 -3.93
C SER A 70 16.98 -10.84 -4.12
N GLY A 71 16.74 -9.61 -4.59
CA GLY A 71 15.39 -9.11 -4.84
C GLY A 71 14.64 -8.53 -3.64
N ALA A 72 15.15 -8.66 -2.41
CA ALA A 72 14.48 -8.09 -1.22
C ALA A 72 14.33 -6.57 -1.31
N GLU A 73 15.36 -5.86 -1.78
CA GLU A 73 15.30 -4.40 -1.97
C GLU A 73 14.30 -4.01 -3.06
N VAL A 74 14.24 -4.76 -4.16
CA VAL A 74 13.22 -4.56 -5.21
C VAL A 74 11.81 -4.82 -4.67
N GLY A 75 11.65 -5.84 -3.83
CA GLY A 75 10.39 -6.13 -3.14
C GLY A 75 9.97 -4.96 -2.23
N VAL A 76 10.89 -4.42 -1.43
CA VAL A 76 10.65 -3.22 -0.61
C VAL A 76 10.20 -2.05 -1.49
N GLN A 77 10.93 -1.78 -2.58
CA GLN A 77 10.58 -0.72 -3.51
C GLN A 77 9.15 -0.89 -4.02
N ARG A 78 8.79 -2.08 -4.50
CA ARG A 78 7.45 -2.36 -5.06
C ARG A 78 6.35 -2.24 -4.00
N LEU A 79 6.59 -2.75 -2.79
CA LEU A 79 5.65 -2.62 -1.67
C LEU A 79 5.38 -1.14 -1.36
N LEU A 80 6.42 -0.32 -1.25
CA LEU A 80 6.29 1.11 -0.92
C LEU A 80 5.66 1.93 -2.05
N LEU A 81 6.06 1.69 -3.30
CA LEU A 81 5.50 2.39 -4.47
C LEU A 81 4.05 2.02 -4.76
N SER A 82 3.59 0.85 -4.29
CA SER A 82 2.21 0.40 -4.49
C SER A 82 1.19 1.00 -3.50
N ALA A 83 1.64 1.79 -2.53
CA ALA A 83 0.77 2.43 -1.55
C ALA A 83 0.62 3.92 -1.90
N GLU A 84 -0.61 4.40 -1.97
CA GLU A 84 -0.96 5.76 -2.40
C GLU A 84 -1.90 6.41 -1.37
N GLY A 85 -1.88 7.73 -1.27
CA GLY A 85 -2.77 8.51 -0.42
C GLY A 85 -2.86 8.04 1.04
N ASP A 86 -4.05 7.62 1.44
CA ASP A 86 -4.33 7.16 2.81
C ASP A 86 -3.67 5.82 3.10
N ASP A 87 -3.58 4.91 2.13
CA ASP A 87 -2.88 3.63 2.28
C ASP A 87 -1.40 3.83 2.60
N LEU A 88 -0.76 4.82 1.95
CA LEU A 88 0.63 5.16 2.26
C LEU A 88 0.79 5.73 3.67
N SER A 89 -0.17 6.57 4.09
CA SER A 89 -0.19 7.14 5.43
C SER A 89 -0.34 6.03 6.48
N ASP A 90 -1.28 5.11 6.27
CA ASP A 90 -1.54 3.97 7.14
C ASP A 90 -0.35 3.00 7.17
N LEU A 91 0.26 2.70 6.02
CA LEU A 91 1.47 1.88 5.92
C LEU A 91 2.58 2.47 6.77
N LYS A 92 2.85 3.76 6.63
CA LYS A 92 3.88 4.45 7.41
C LYS A 92 3.57 4.44 8.90
N SER A 93 2.33 4.78 9.29
CA SER A 93 1.92 4.81 10.69
C SER A 93 1.98 3.44 11.35
N MET A 94 1.58 2.38 10.66
CA MET A 94 1.68 1.01 11.18
C MET A 94 3.14 0.56 11.29
N GLN A 95 3.98 0.85 10.29
CA GLN A 95 5.40 0.49 10.32
C GLN A 95 6.16 1.23 11.43
N ASP A 96 5.92 2.53 11.60
CA ASP A 96 6.59 3.33 12.64
C ASP A 96 5.98 3.09 14.05
N GLY A 97 4.74 2.58 14.12
CA GLY A 97 3.99 2.34 15.35
C GLY A 97 4.28 1.00 16.03
N SER A 98 5.09 0.12 15.43
CA SER A 98 5.47 -1.20 15.99
C SER A 98 6.25 -1.11 17.30
N GLY A 99 6.89 0.04 17.58
CA GLY A 99 7.69 0.25 18.79
C GLY A 99 9.03 -0.50 18.81
N ASP A 100 9.43 -1.07 17.67
CA ASP A 100 10.71 -1.75 17.50
C ASP A 100 11.72 -0.89 16.70
N ILE A 101 12.92 -1.43 16.48
CA ILE A 101 13.96 -0.73 15.72
C ILE A 101 13.65 -0.66 14.22
N HIS A 102 12.66 -1.41 13.72
CA HIS A 102 12.37 -1.59 12.31
C HIS A 102 11.42 -0.51 11.74
N SER A 103 11.77 0.76 11.98
CA SER A 103 11.03 1.91 11.48
C SER A 103 11.22 2.17 9.98
N MET A 104 10.30 2.93 9.37
CA MET A 104 10.41 3.43 8.00
C MET A 104 11.68 4.26 7.79
N HIS A 105 12.09 5.01 8.82
CA HIS A 105 13.35 5.78 8.78
C HIS A 105 14.57 4.86 8.65
N LYS A 106 14.64 3.80 9.48
CA LYS A 106 15.72 2.81 9.38
C LYS A 106 15.70 2.13 8.01
N LEU A 107 14.53 1.73 7.53
CA LEU A 107 14.38 1.08 6.23
C LEU A 107 15.01 1.92 5.11
N ILE A 108 14.60 3.19 4.99
CA ILE A 108 15.01 4.07 3.89
C ILE A 108 16.49 4.46 3.98
N TRP A 109 16.98 4.77 5.18
CA TRP A 109 18.31 5.37 5.35
C TRP A 109 19.43 4.40 5.73
N GLN A 110 19.08 3.23 6.26
CA GLN A 110 20.07 2.24 6.71
C GLN A 110 19.96 0.93 5.93
N ASP A 111 18.75 0.44 5.67
CA ASP A 111 18.58 -0.89 5.07
C ASP A 111 18.60 -0.86 3.53
N VAL A 112 18.00 0.16 2.90
CA VAL A 112 18.06 0.35 1.44
C VAL A 112 19.45 0.82 1.03
N VAL A 113 20.12 -0.01 0.23
CA VAL A 113 21.53 0.20 -0.16
C VAL A 113 21.63 1.10 -1.39
N HIS A 114 20.79 0.89 -2.40
CA HIS A 114 20.92 1.63 -3.66
C HIS A 114 20.25 3.00 -3.59
N ASP A 115 21.03 4.05 -3.92
CA ASP A 115 20.55 5.44 -3.94
C ASP A 115 19.42 5.67 -4.96
N GLU A 116 19.41 4.91 -6.05
CA GLU A 116 18.33 4.95 -7.04
C GLU A 116 17.00 4.47 -6.43
N THR A 117 17.00 3.32 -5.76
CA THR A 117 15.83 2.80 -5.04
C THR A 117 15.33 3.83 -4.02
N ARG A 118 16.25 4.39 -3.23
CA ARG A 118 15.92 5.41 -2.22
C ARG A 118 15.28 6.64 -2.86
N SER A 119 15.86 7.13 -3.95
CA SER A 119 15.35 8.31 -4.67
C SER A 119 13.95 8.08 -5.23
N LEU A 120 13.68 6.89 -5.79
CA LEU A 120 12.36 6.53 -6.30
C LEU A 120 11.31 6.52 -5.18
N VAL A 121 11.62 5.89 -4.04
CA VAL A 121 10.73 5.85 -2.87
C VAL A 121 10.47 7.27 -2.33
N LEU A 122 11.50 8.09 -2.20
CA LEU A 122 11.37 9.45 -1.67
C LEU A 122 10.54 10.35 -2.61
N ASN A 123 10.77 10.26 -3.93
CA ASN A 123 10.00 11.01 -4.91
C ASN A 123 8.52 10.62 -4.88
N HIS A 124 8.22 9.32 -4.74
CA HIS A 124 6.86 8.83 -4.56
C HIS A 124 6.21 9.42 -3.30
N PHE A 125 6.90 9.34 -2.15
CA PHE A 125 6.38 9.87 -0.88
C PHE A 125 6.14 11.38 -0.94
N LEU A 126 7.02 12.12 -1.61
CA LEU A 126 6.87 13.56 -1.81
C LEU A 126 5.66 13.87 -2.71
N SER A 127 5.47 13.11 -3.78
CA SER A 127 4.32 13.24 -4.68
C SER A 127 3.01 13.02 -3.91
N GLU A 128 2.89 11.87 -3.25
CA GLU A 128 1.70 11.50 -2.47
C GLU A 128 1.44 12.46 -1.31
N GLY A 129 2.49 12.87 -0.60
CA GLY A 129 2.40 13.86 0.47
C GLY A 129 1.94 15.22 -0.02
N THR A 130 2.42 15.66 -1.19
CA THR A 130 2.00 16.94 -1.80
C THR A 130 0.53 16.88 -2.21
N ALA A 131 0.10 15.78 -2.83
CA ALA A 131 -1.30 15.55 -3.19
C ALA A 131 -2.21 15.57 -1.96
N GLN A 132 -1.81 14.92 -0.87
CA GLN A 132 -2.52 14.90 0.40
C GLN A 132 -2.60 16.28 1.07
N VAL A 133 -1.51 17.06 1.06
CA VAL A 133 -1.52 18.44 1.59
C VAL A 133 -2.45 19.31 0.76
N ALA A 134 -2.39 19.24 -0.57
CA ALA A 134 -3.28 19.99 -1.45
C ALA A 134 -4.75 19.61 -1.21
N HIS A 135 -5.05 18.32 -1.12
CA HIS A 135 -6.40 17.81 -0.81
C HIS A 135 -6.91 18.35 0.53
N ARG A 136 -6.11 18.23 1.61
CA ARG A 136 -6.47 18.75 2.94
C ARG A 136 -6.65 20.26 2.97
N ALA A 137 -5.80 21.01 2.27
CA ALA A 137 -5.88 22.47 2.21
C ALA A 137 -7.15 22.94 1.46
N LEU A 138 -7.43 22.35 0.30
CA LEU A 138 -8.62 22.63 -0.49
C LEU A 138 -9.90 22.26 0.27
N LEU A 139 -9.92 21.05 0.84
CA LEU A 139 -11.04 20.61 1.67
C LEU A 139 -11.11 21.38 2.99
N GLY A 140 -10.07 22.02 3.49
CA GLY A 140 -10.15 22.86 4.68
C GLY A 140 -10.92 24.17 4.46
N SER A 141 -11.02 24.63 3.20
CA SER A 141 -11.68 25.89 2.85
C SER A 141 -13.20 25.73 2.73
N ASN A 142 -13.94 26.38 3.63
CA ASN A 142 -15.41 26.41 3.59
C ASN A 142 -15.95 27.01 2.27
N HIS A 143 -15.24 28.00 1.72
CA HIS A 143 -15.59 28.60 0.44
C HIS A 143 -15.45 27.58 -0.70
N PHE A 144 -14.32 26.86 -0.74
CA PHE A 144 -14.07 25.85 -1.77
C PHE A 144 -15.07 24.69 -1.68
N ARG A 145 -15.38 24.20 -0.47
CA ARG A 145 -16.43 23.19 -0.26
C ARG A 145 -17.78 23.64 -0.84
N THR A 146 -18.17 24.88 -0.58
CA THR A 146 -19.44 25.45 -1.09
C THR A 146 -19.43 25.51 -2.62
N LEU A 147 -18.33 25.97 -3.22
CA LEU A 147 -18.16 26.02 -4.67
C LEU A 147 -18.27 24.63 -5.30
N ILE A 148 -17.58 23.62 -4.75
CA ILE A 148 -17.65 22.24 -5.25
C ILE A 148 -19.05 21.67 -5.11
N GLN A 149 -19.73 21.89 -3.98
CA GLN A 149 -21.11 21.42 -3.78
C GLN A 149 -22.06 22.03 -4.83
N GLN A 150 -21.92 23.33 -5.13
CA GLN A 150 -22.70 23.97 -6.19
C GLN A 150 -22.34 23.42 -7.58
N GLY A 151 -21.05 23.12 -7.82
CA GLY A 151 -20.57 22.50 -9.04
C GLY A 151 -21.10 21.08 -9.26
N LEU A 152 -21.19 20.27 -8.20
CA LEU A 152 -21.80 18.93 -8.22
C LEU A 152 -23.28 19.02 -8.61
N VAL A 153 -24.04 19.89 -7.94
CA VAL A 153 -25.48 20.08 -8.23
C VAL A 153 -25.71 20.51 -9.69
N ARG A 154 -24.76 21.26 -10.27
CA ARG A 154 -24.85 21.78 -11.63
C ARG A 154 -24.12 20.93 -12.68
N ASN A 155 -23.53 19.79 -12.29
CA ASN A 155 -22.70 18.94 -13.14
C ASN A 155 -21.61 19.73 -13.91
N CYS A 156 -20.99 20.72 -13.27
CA CYS A 156 -20.03 21.63 -13.92
C CYS A 156 -18.64 21.62 -13.24
N ILE A 157 -18.25 20.47 -12.66
CA ILE A 157 -16.92 20.31 -12.08
C ILE A 157 -15.92 20.03 -13.20
N PRO A 158 -14.81 20.79 -13.28
CA PRO A 158 -13.74 20.49 -14.22
C PRO A 158 -13.20 19.06 -14.04
N GLU A 159 -12.86 18.37 -15.14
CA GLU A 159 -12.39 16.97 -15.11
C GLU A 159 -11.19 16.76 -14.16
N HIS A 160 -10.30 17.74 -14.08
CA HIS A 160 -9.12 17.70 -13.21
C HIS A 160 -9.44 17.77 -11.71
N LEU A 161 -10.70 18.03 -11.32
CA LEU A 161 -11.20 18.00 -9.95
C LEU A 161 -12.13 16.80 -9.69
N SER A 162 -12.22 15.85 -10.62
CA SER A 162 -13.07 14.66 -10.48
C SER A 162 -12.70 13.80 -9.27
N PHE A 163 -11.42 13.75 -8.88
CA PHE A 163 -10.93 13.06 -7.67
C PHE A 163 -11.59 13.55 -6.36
N LEU A 164 -12.19 14.75 -6.35
CA LEU A 164 -12.90 15.26 -5.19
C LEU A 164 -14.31 14.67 -5.04
N GLN A 165 -14.89 14.10 -6.10
CA GLN A 165 -16.26 13.57 -6.07
C GLN A 165 -16.42 12.47 -5.02
N ASP A 166 -15.47 11.53 -4.95
CA ASP A 166 -15.48 10.42 -3.99
C ASP A 166 -15.36 10.89 -2.52
N SER A 167 -14.61 11.98 -2.31
CA SER A 167 -14.39 12.56 -0.97
C SER A 167 -15.63 13.27 -0.41
N PHE A 168 -16.51 13.81 -1.28
CA PHE A 168 -17.73 14.51 -0.90
C PHE A 168 -18.99 13.63 -0.93
N ALA A 169 -19.04 12.63 -1.82
CA ALA A 169 -20.15 11.66 -1.87
C ALA A 169 -20.35 10.92 -0.55
N ASN A 170 -19.25 10.60 0.15
CA ASN A 170 -19.28 9.94 1.46
C ASN A 170 -19.64 10.84 2.66
N ARG A 171 -19.80 12.16 2.46
CA ARG A 171 -20.09 13.13 3.54
C ARG A 171 -21.43 13.86 3.41
N LEU A 172 -22.25 13.53 2.42
CA LEU A 172 -23.60 14.07 2.31
C LEU A 172 -24.57 13.28 3.21
N PRO A 173 -25.40 13.95 4.03
CA PRO A 173 -26.47 13.28 4.77
C PRO A 173 -27.54 12.84 3.77
N GLY A 174 -27.46 11.59 3.32
CA GLY A 174 -28.39 11.03 2.34
C GLY A 174 -27.78 10.08 1.31
N GLY A 175 -26.57 9.56 1.50
CA GLY A 175 -25.95 8.58 0.61
C GLY A 175 -26.84 7.35 0.40
N ALA A 176 -27.55 7.32 -0.73
CA ALA A 176 -28.19 6.13 -1.23
C ALA A 176 -27.10 5.09 -1.50
N ARG A 177 -27.07 4.03 -0.70
CA ARG A 177 -26.29 2.83 -0.99
C ARG A 177 -26.81 2.22 -2.30
N SER A 178 -26.16 2.50 -3.42
CA SER A 178 -26.22 1.62 -4.58
C SER A 178 -25.40 0.38 -4.24
N GLY A 179 -26.10 -0.67 -3.79
CA GLY A 179 -25.53 -2.01 -3.68
C GLY A 179 -25.17 -2.58 -5.06
N PRO A 180 -24.32 -3.62 -5.13
CA PRO A 180 -23.98 -4.25 -6.39
C PRO A 180 -25.22 -4.95 -6.95
N SER A 181 -25.66 -4.56 -8.15
CA SER A 181 -26.60 -5.36 -8.94
C SER A 181 -25.86 -6.57 -9.48
N TYR A 182 -26.10 -7.73 -8.86
CA TYR A 182 -25.92 -9.01 -9.53
C TYR A 182 -27.14 -9.22 -10.42
N ASP A 183 -26.92 -9.32 -11.73
CA ASP A 183 -27.73 -10.18 -12.59
C ASP A 183 -26.86 -10.62 -13.77
N GLY A 184 -26.53 -11.91 -13.77
CA GLY A 184 -25.91 -12.58 -14.89
C GLY A 184 -26.95 -13.00 -15.91
N GLN A 185 -26.52 -13.10 -17.17
CA GLN A 185 -27.06 -14.08 -18.14
C GLN A 185 -26.09 -14.22 -19.31
N CYS A 186 -25.18 -15.21 -19.20
CA CYS A 186 -24.67 -15.94 -20.35
C CYS A 186 -25.61 -17.13 -20.55
N GLY A 187 -26.36 -17.13 -21.65
CA GLY A 187 -27.16 -18.27 -22.09
C GLY A 187 -26.66 -18.77 -23.44
N HIS A 188 -26.02 -19.92 -23.45
CA HIS A 188 -25.86 -20.79 -24.62
C HIS A 188 -27.18 -21.51 -24.91
N SER A 189 -27.65 -21.45 -26.15
CA SER A 189 -28.02 -22.58 -27.02
C SER A 189 -28.56 -22.03 -28.34
#